data_AF-A0A7R9M0E2-F1
#
_entry.id   AF-A0A7R9M0E2-F1
#
_cell.length_a   1.000
_cell.length_b   1.000
_cell.length_c   1.000
_cell.angle_alpha   90.00
_cell.angle_beta   90.00
_cell.angle_gamma   90.00
#
_symmetry.space_group_name_H-M   'P 1'
#
loop_
_entity.id
_entity.type
_entity.pdbx_description
1 polymer ?
#
loop_
_entity_poly.entity_id
_entity_poly.type
_entity_poly.pdbx_seq_one_letter_code
_entity_poly.pdbx_strand_id
1 'polypeptide(L)'
;MASELSPKHASPRSESYKNKDKNPRELRRRRSETIVELRKQRRDDNTDRRRNISLYDNWSDGEDIEEELENDVNINEVLMGLKAGNVWDMPSK
;
A
#
# COMPACT_ATOMS: atom_id res chain seq x y z
N MET A 1 -12.63 -50.59 19.80
CA MET A 1 -13.39 -49.67 18.92
C MET A 1 -12.88 -48.27 19.19
N ALA A 2 -12.13 -47.69 18.23
CA ALA A 2 -11.60 -46.35 18.36
C ALA A 2 -12.76 -45.34 18.25
N SER A 3 -13.02 -44.61 19.32
CA SER A 3 -13.99 -43.51 19.32
C SER A 3 -13.41 -42.35 18.52
N GLU A 4 -13.95 -42.14 17.33
CA GLU A 4 -13.73 -40.95 16.53
C GLU A 4 -14.21 -39.72 17.32
N LEU A 5 -13.25 -38.94 17.83
CA LEU A 5 -13.53 -37.67 18.47
C LEU A 5 -13.83 -36.63 17.39
N SER A 6 -15.13 -36.38 17.19
CA SER A 6 -15.65 -35.21 16.48
C SER A 6 -14.87 -33.94 16.85
N PRO A 7 -14.49 -33.08 15.89
CA PRO A 7 -13.77 -31.85 16.19
C PRO A 7 -14.71 -30.95 17.00
N LYS A 8 -14.52 -30.94 18.32
CA LYS A 8 -15.18 -29.97 19.20
C LYS A 8 -14.82 -28.59 18.68
N HIS A 9 -15.79 -27.87 18.12
CA HIS A 9 -15.63 -26.49 17.70
C HIS A 9 -15.11 -25.70 18.91
N ALA A 10 -13.84 -25.35 18.86
CA ALA A 10 -13.22 -24.53 19.88
C ALA A 10 -13.97 -23.20 19.91
N SER A 11 -14.44 -22.78 21.08
CA SER A 11 -15.10 -21.48 21.23
C SER A 11 -14.15 -20.39 20.71
N PRO A 12 -14.63 -19.36 19.99
CA PRO A 12 -13.77 -18.25 19.53
C PRO A 12 -12.97 -17.61 20.68
N ARG A 13 -13.55 -17.63 21.89
CA ARG A 13 -12.91 -17.17 23.13
C ARG A 13 -11.71 -18.03 23.56
N SER A 14 -11.71 -19.32 23.21
CA SER A 14 -10.61 -20.23 23.53
C SER A 14 -9.42 -20.03 22.59
N GLU A 15 -9.67 -19.62 21.34
CA GLU A 15 -8.62 -19.29 20.37
C GLU A 15 -7.99 -17.93 20.68
N SER A 16 -8.77 -16.96 21.16
CA SER A 16 -8.28 -15.65 21.58
C SER A 16 -7.66 -15.61 22.98
N TYR A 17 -7.64 -16.72 23.71
CA TYR A 17 -7.01 -16.76 25.02
C TYR A 17 -5.47 -16.69 24.90
N LYS A 18 -4.89 -15.63 25.47
CA LYS A 18 -3.45 -15.34 25.44
C LYS A 18 -2.92 -15.26 24.01
N ASN A 19 -1.96 -16.11 23.66
CA ASN A 19 -1.30 -16.16 22.35
C ASN A 19 -1.68 -17.44 21.58
N LYS A 20 -2.80 -18.09 21.93
CA LYS A 20 -3.21 -19.37 21.29
C LYS A 20 -3.58 -19.19 19.81
N ASP A 21 -3.97 -17.98 19.44
CA ASP A 21 -4.22 -17.52 18.08
C ASP A 21 -2.94 -17.35 17.26
N LYS A 22 -1.76 -17.21 17.87
CA LYS A 22 -0.47 -17.08 17.16
C LYS A 22 0.06 -18.42 16.63
N ASN A 23 -0.84 -19.28 16.17
CA ASN A 23 -0.50 -20.53 15.52
C ASN A 23 0.02 -20.25 14.07
N PRO A 24 0.84 -21.14 13.49
CA PRO A 24 1.47 -20.89 12.19
C PRO A 24 0.45 -20.74 11.04
N ARG A 25 -0.72 -21.37 11.15
CA ARG A 25 -1.79 -21.25 10.14
C ARG A 25 -2.41 -19.86 10.14
N GLU A 26 -2.71 -19.34 11.33
CA GLU A 26 -3.29 -18.02 11.54
C GLU A 26 -2.29 -16.91 11.20
N LEU A 27 -1.01 -17.08 11.55
CA LEU A 27 0.04 -16.14 11.13
C LEU A 27 0.18 -16.08 9.59
N ARG A 28 0.05 -17.21 8.90
CA ARG A 28 0.02 -17.23 7.43
C ARG A 28 -1.22 -16.53 6.88
N ARG A 29 -2.40 -16.78 7.47
CA ARG A 29 -3.66 -16.11 7.10
C ARG A 29 -3.54 -14.58 7.23
N ARG A 30 -3.09 -14.09 8.39
CA ARG A 30 -2.87 -12.66 8.63
C ARG A 30 -1.88 -12.07 7.63
N ARG A 31 -0.75 -12.74 7.35
CA ARG A 31 0.21 -12.29 6.33
C ARG A 31 -0.43 -12.17 4.94
N SER A 32 -1.20 -13.16 4.51
CA SER A 32 -1.88 -13.08 3.20
C SER A 32 -2.89 -11.94 3.15
N GLU A 33 -3.63 -11.71 4.23
CA GLU A 33 -4.61 -10.62 4.33
C GLU A 33 -3.92 -9.26 4.25
N THR A 34 -2.88 -9.04 5.05
CA THR A 34 -2.09 -7.80 5.00
C THR A 34 -1.50 -7.54 3.62
N ILE A 35 -1.00 -8.57 2.93
CA ILE A 35 -0.46 -8.41 1.56
C ILE A 35 -1.55 -8.00 0.58
N VAL A 36 -2.75 -8.59 0.68
CA VAL A 36 -3.89 -8.25 -0.17
C VAL A 36 -4.35 -6.82 0.09
N GLU A 37 -4.43 -6.42 1.36
CA GLU A 37 -4.81 -5.08 1.77
C GLU A 37 -3.83 -4.02 1.26
N LEU A 38 -2.52 -4.25 1.41
CA LEU A 38 -1.48 -3.37 0.85
C LEU A 38 -1.56 -3.24 -0.67
N ARG A 39 -1.86 -4.33 -1.38
CA ARG A 39 -2.05 -4.29 -2.85
C ARG A 39 -3.31 -3.54 -3.24
N LYS A 40 -4.37 -3.68 -2.45
CA LYS A 40 -5.63 -2.97 -2.67
C LYS A 40 -5.41 -1.47 -2.44
N GLN A 41 -4.83 -1.08 -1.31
CA GLN A 41 -4.49 0.31 -1.00
C GLN A 41 -3.69 0.95 -2.13
N ARG A 42 -2.59 0.32 -2.57
CA ARG A 42 -1.78 0.85 -3.69
C ARG A 42 -2.57 1.01 -5.00
N ARG A 43 -3.54 0.14 -5.28
CA ARG A 43 -4.39 0.23 -6.47
C ARG A 43 -5.40 1.36 -6.32
N ASP A 44 -6.01 1.46 -5.15
CA ASP A 44 -7.03 2.46 -4.83
C ASP A 44 -6.39 3.86 -4.87
N ASP A 45 -5.25 4.06 -4.22
CA ASP A 45 -4.45 5.31 -4.27
C ASP A 45 -4.10 5.72 -5.71
N ASN A 46 -3.69 4.75 -6.55
CA ASN A 46 -3.39 5.05 -7.95
C ASN A 46 -4.64 5.48 -8.73
N THR A 47 -5.77 4.85 -8.45
CA THR A 47 -7.03 5.13 -9.13
C THR A 47 -7.55 6.51 -8.72
N ASP A 48 -7.44 6.85 -7.45
CA ASP A 48 -7.91 8.11 -6.89
C ASP A 48 -7.08 9.29 -7.37
N ARG A 49 -5.74 9.14 -7.44
CA ARG A 49 -4.86 10.12 -8.11
C ARG A 49 -5.23 10.34 -9.56
N ARG A 50 -5.60 9.29 -10.31
CA ARG A 50 -6.03 9.42 -11.73
C ARG A 50 -7.39 10.09 -11.88
N ARG A 51 -8.24 10.00 -10.87
CA ARG A 51 -9.57 10.63 -10.85
C ARG A 51 -9.54 12.01 -10.21
N ASN A 52 -8.40 12.45 -9.66
CA ASN A 52 -8.28 13.64 -8.82
C ASN A 52 -9.31 13.63 -7.67
N ILE A 53 -9.55 12.46 -7.08
CA ILE A 53 -10.43 12.32 -5.92
C ILE A 53 -9.51 12.24 -4.71
N SER A 54 -9.48 13.27 -3.88
CA SER A 54 -8.89 13.20 -2.55
C SER A 54 -9.84 12.41 -1.65
N LEU A 55 -9.43 11.23 -1.20
CA LEU A 55 -10.19 10.49 -0.18
C LEU A 55 -10.17 11.20 1.17
N TYR A 56 -9.20 12.10 1.40
CA TYR A 56 -9.07 12.88 2.63
C TYR A 56 -10.15 13.96 2.76
N ASP A 57 -10.67 14.49 1.64
CA ASP A 57 -11.73 15.50 1.64
C ASP A 57 -13.05 14.98 2.23
N ASN A 58 -13.25 13.65 2.27
CA ASN A 58 -14.47 13.03 2.78
C ASN A 58 -14.39 12.57 4.24
N TRP A 59 -13.20 12.56 4.86
CA TRP A 59 -12.99 12.04 6.21
C TRP A 59 -12.51 13.09 7.21
N SER A 60 -12.18 14.31 6.74
CA SER A 60 -11.74 15.41 7.58
C SER A 60 -12.41 16.71 7.13
N ASP A 61 -13.53 17.04 7.76
CA ASP A 61 -13.86 18.46 7.96
C ASP A 61 -12.84 19.01 8.98
N GLY A 62 -11.67 19.42 8.48
CA GLY A 62 -10.88 20.44 9.18
C GLY A 62 -9.51 20.09 9.77
N GLU A 63 -8.69 19.21 9.18
CA GLU A 63 -7.24 19.28 9.44
C GLU A 63 -6.42 19.04 8.17
N ASP A 64 -5.63 20.06 7.83
CA ASP A 64 -4.65 20.13 6.76
C ASP A 64 -3.65 18.96 6.86
N ILE A 65 -3.90 17.90 6.08
CA ILE A 65 -2.85 16.96 5.74
C ILE A 65 -2.09 17.63 4.61
N GLU A 66 -1.05 18.39 4.98
CA GLU A 66 0.03 18.77 4.07
C GLU A 66 0.60 17.46 3.50
N GLU A 67 0.01 17.01 2.39
CA GLU A 67 0.48 15.86 1.65
C GLU A 67 1.86 16.25 1.12
N GLU A 68 2.87 15.70 1.78
CA GLU A 68 4.25 15.59 1.37
C GLU A 68 4.29 14.98 -0.04
N LEU A 69 4.02 15.81 -1.05
CA LEU A 69 4.25 15.56 -2.47
C LEU A 69 5.76 15.59 -2.73
N GLU A 70 6.51 14.79 -1.98
CA GLU A 70 7.95 14.67 -2.13
C GLU A 70 8.25 13.64 -3.24
N ASN A 71 7.83 13.98 -4.46
CA ASN A 71 8.39 13.47 -5.71
C ASN A 71 8.22 14.54 -6.79
N ASP A 72 8.59 15.78 -6.48
CA ASP A 72 8.85 16.79 -7.49
C ASP A 72 10.05 16.29 -8.31
N VAL A 73 9.75 15.65 -9.44
CA VAL A 73 10.73 15.43 -10.50
C VAL A 73 11.34 16.80 -10.78
N ASN A 74 12.60 17.01 -10.39
CA ASN A 74 13.24 18.30 -10.51
C ASN A 74 13.25 18.67 -12.01
N ILE A 75 12.36 19.58 -12.39
CA ILE A 75 12.16 19.99 -13.78
C ILE A 75 13.49 20.48 -14.37
N ASN A 76 14.37 21.05 -13.55
CA ASN A 76 15.69 21.50 -13.99
C ASN A 76 16.59 20.31 -14.39
N GLU A 77 16.53 19.18 -13.70
CA GLU A 77 17.31 17.98 -14.02
C GLU A 77 16.86 17.37 -15.35
N VAL A 78 15.54 17.27 -15.57
CA VAL A 78 14.97 16.81 -16.84
C VAL A 78 15.32 17.75 -17.99
N LEU A 79 15.25 19.07 -17.76
CA LEU A 79 15.61 20.10 -18.74
C LEU A 79 17.11 20.07 -19.06
N MET A 80 17.97 19.87 -18.06
CA MET A 80 19.41 19.71 -18.26
C MET A 80 19.75 18.46 -19.06
N GLY A 81 19.09 17.33 -18.78
CA GLY A 81 19.25 16.09 -19.57
C GLY A 81 18.85 16.26 -21.04
N LEU A 82 17.75 16.97 -21.31
CA LEU A 82 17.30 17.31 -22.67
C LEU A 82 18.26 18.28 -23.38
N LYS A 83 18.77 19.31 -22.68
CA LYS A 83 19.76 20.25 -23.25
C LYS A 83 21.11 19.58 -23.55
N ALA A 84 21.55 18.67 -22.69
CA ALA A 84 22.79 17.93 -22.88
C ALA A 84 22.70 16.89 -24.01
N GLY A 85 21.50 16.41 -24.33
CA GLY A 85 21.24 15.44 -25.41
C GLY A 85 21.16 16.03 -26.83
N ASN A 86 21.08 17.35 -26.97
CA ASN A 86 21.05 18.01 -28.28
C ASN A 86 22.48 18.31 -28.79
N VAL A 87 23.15 17.26 -29.26
CA VAL A 87 24.45 17.29 -29.97
C VAL A 87 24.38 18.05 -31.31
N TRP A 88 23.20 18.55 -31.70
CA TRP A 88 22.93 19.13 -33.03
C TRP A 88 23.13 20.64 -33.13
N ASP A 89 23.37 21.34 -32.02
CA ASP A 89 23.61 22.79 -32.03
C ASP A 89 25.12 23.07 -31.85
N MET A 90 25.92 22.68 -32.84
CA MET A 90 27.30 23.13 -32.96
C MET A 90 27.39 24.21 -34.05
N PRO A 91 27.86 25.43 -33.73
CA PRO A 91 28.05 26.46 -34.74
C PRO A 91 29.16 26.03 -35.71
N SER A 92 28.84 26.03 -37.01
CA SER A 92 29.85 25.94 -38.07
C SER A 92 30.83 27.10 -37.90
N LYS A 93 32.12 26.79 -37.90
CA LYS A 93 33.17 27.79 -38.12
C LYS A 93 33.01 28.47 -39.46
#